data_AF-A0A8B8C4S2-F1
#
_entry.id   AF-A0A8B8C4S2-F1
#
_cell.length_a   1.000
_cell.length_b   1.000
_cell.length_c   1.000
_cell.angle_alpha   90.00
_cell.angle_beta   90.00
_cell.angle_gamma   90.00
#
_symmetry.space_group_name_H-M   'P 1'
#
loop_
_entity.id
_entity.type
_entity.pdbx_description
1 polymer ?
#
loop_
_entity_poly.entity_id
_entity_poly.type
_entity_poly.pdbx_seq_one_letter_code
_entity_poly.pdbx_strand_id
1 'polypeptide(L)'
;MPLQTGLAFHRKRQTLENLTLERPQNLQSFYEAVEDALKKIENHLRYLELEYYGVDRSPDDEIKTWLPAIMIVMGHAKTGILVSKQQLKDVFDLYDRSIGDPTMVVKLDKEAVQTTLDAINKVDLYIRHKFTDIINGILLVMSYMKKYCLSFSGINGDLYLETATNYEKQRRELAEAIKINLDDIPVMMEKFENDGIRISELGSVPRRIAERVQCSHVAFLVMFAGACENIRNACIGVRKWVQADDGYATFIQFDITDLEKKKETYGKLLRDLQVKVSHLDHRLKVCKRDIQECVGELKRVAAKEKSLKRQEEQFKAELRDLVMELEIKERQKEETLHESKELTQKDREKLEKLTSEMEHLKLKKPILERKADDLKRKLEFMKFRRELKSKREDQLQEVKDELREGKRELRRTEMECERLEKNILKLREIHRFKTSPEVLKKLFYNMPLTHKPTGGGGIRKKKGVVIDKLEKATRVTAINIDKDWIPLYRALPFHPPRGEENLRQDIEDISNTFLRDTVEVHAKQALYRWRRVHTRASVDDLKKTLVAIKRKEIADKVDEELAKKKSVKSKPQQAVRFPKVLVQTQQVRVRHSLSDAVK
;
A
#
# COMPACT_ATOMS: atom_id res chain seq x y z
N MET A 1 18.67 5.65 42.35
CA MET A 1 19.75 5.46 41.37
C MET A 1 19.84 3.99 41.02
N PRO A 2 19.77 3.58 39.75
CA PRO A 2 19.98 2.19 39.38
C PRO A 2 21.49 1.88 39.34
N LEU A 3 21.84 0.70 39.86
CA LEU A 3 23.19 0.16 39.95
C LEU A 3 23.86 0.09 38.56
N GLN A 4 24.98 0.79 38.41
CA GLN A 4 25.89 0.63 37.28
C GLN A 4 26.57 -0.75 37.36
N THR A 5 26.11 -1.69 36.55
CA THR A 5 26.87 -2.92 36.29
C THR A 5 28.09 -2.59 35.42
N GLY A 6 29.28 -2.72 36.01
CA GLY A 6 30.59 -2.34 35.46
C GLY A 6 31.11 -3.25 34.35
N LEU A 7 30.41 -3.33 33.21
CA LEU A 7 30.93 -3.85 31.94
C LEU A 7 30.33 -3.06 30.77
N ALA A 8 30.48 -1.73 30.78
CA ALA A 8 30.38 -0.94 29.57
C ALA A 8 31.63 -1.20 28.73
N PHE A 9 31.67 -2.33 28.01
CA PHE A 9 32.59 -2.47 26.88
C PHE A 9 32.38 -1.23 26.02
N HIS A 10 33.41 -0.38 25.85
CA HIS A 10 33.45 0.61 24.79
C HIS A 10 33.39 -0.15 23.47
N ARG A 11 32.17 -0.47 23.02
CA ARG A 11 31.93 -1.15 21.76
C ARG A 11 32.39 -0.19 20.66
N LYS A 12 33.42 -0.62 19.92
CA LYS A 12 33.98 0.12 18.79
C LYS A 12 32.85 0.62 17.88
N ARG A 13 32.80 1.93 17.61
CA ARG A 13 31.84 2.50 16.66
C ARG A 13 31.99 1.76 15.32
N GLN A 14 30.87 1.31 14.75
CA GLN A 14 30.87 0.64 13.46
C GLN A 14 30.99 1.71 12.37
N THR A 15 32.00 1.59 11.50
CA THR A 15 32.13 2.41 10.29
C THR A 15 31.48 1.69 9.11
N LEU A 16 31.22 2.42 8.02
CA LEU A 16 30.72 1.82 6.78
C LEU A 16 31.64 0.71 6.25
N GLU A 17 32.97 0.88 6.40
CA GLU A 17 33.98 -0.13 6.09
C GLU A 17 33.79 -1.39 6.94
N ASN A 18 33.53 -1.25 8.25
CA ASN A 18 33.25 -2.39 9.11
C ASN A 18 31.96 -3.13 8.72
N LEU A 19 30.98 -2.45 8.10
CA LEU A 19 29.74 -3.08 7.63
C LEU A 19 29.92 -4.03 6.44
N THR A 20 31.09 -4.06 5.81
CA THR A 20 31.48 -5.12 4.86
C THR A 20 31.88 -6.42 5.56
N LEU A 21 32.50 -6.32 6.73
CA LEU A 21 33.13 -7.43 7.45
C LEU A 21 32.23 -7.96 8.58
N GLU A 22 31.50 -7.07 9.23
CA GLU A 22 30.70 -7.32 10.41
C GLU A 22 29.25 -6.85 10.20
N ARG A 23 28.32 -7.59 10.79
CA ARG A 23 26.90 -7.22 10.77
C ARG A 23 26.66 -5.93 11.56
N PRO A 24 25.69 -5.09 11.16
CA PRO A 24 25.22 -4.00 12.01
C PRO A 24 24.64 -4.58 13.31
N GLN A 25 24.94 -3.95 14.45
CA GLN A 25 24.40 -4.37 15.75
C GLN A 25 22.90 -4.09 15.86
N ASN A 26 22.48 -2.91 15.39
CA ASN A 26 21.10 -2.47 15.30
C ASN A 26 21.02 -1.37 14.20
N LEU A 27 19.79 -0.92 13.88
CA LEU A 27 19.59 0.12 12.86
C LEU A 27 20.16 1.48 13.28
N GLN A 28 20.14 1.82 14.57
CA GLN A 28 20.70 3.08 15.05
C GLN A 28 22.21 3.18 14.81
N SER A 29 22.96 2.12 15.13
CA SER A 29 24.39 2.03 14.83
C SER A 29 24.67 2.06 13.33
N PHE A 30 23.76 1.55 12.50
CA PHE A 30 23.84 1.69 11.05
C PHE A 30 23.65 3.15 10.61
N TYR A 31 22.67 3.86 11.16
CA TYR A 31 22.43 5.28 10.87
C TYR A 31 23.61 6.16 11.30
N GLU A 32 24.22 5.89 12.46
CA GLU A 32 25.44 6.56 12.92
C GLU A 32 26.62 6.32 11.96
N ALA A 33 26.80 5.07 11.49
CA ALA A 33 27.84 4.73 10.52
C ALA A 33 27.65 5.47 9.17
N VAL A 34 26.39 5.64 8.75
CA VAL A 34 26.04 6.41 7.55
C VAL A 34 26.36 7.90 7.76
N GLU A 35 25.98 8.49 8.89
CA GLU A 35 26.26 9.91 9.16
C GLU A 35 27.76 10.19 9.27
N ASP A 36 28.53 9.30 9.89
CA ASP A 36 30.00 9.42 9.95
C ASP A 36 30.62 9.30 8.55
N ALA A 37 30.08 8.43 7.66
CA ALA A 37 30.51 8.35 6.27
C ALA A 37 30.18 9.63 5.47
N LEU A 38 28.98 10.20 5.68
CA LEU A 38 28.60 11.48 5.04
C LEU A 38 29.50 12.63 5.49
N LYS A 39 29.87 12.70 6.78
CA LYS A 39 30.83 13.70 7.27
C LYS A 39 32.20 13.56 6.62
N LYS A 40 32.70 12.33 6.45
CA LYS A 40 33.97 12.09 5.72
C LYS A 40 33.86 12.57 4.27
N ILE A 41 32.74 12.31 3.60
CA ILE A 41 32.47 12.77 2.24
C ILE A 41 32.41 14.30 2.15
N GLU A 42 31.73 14.96 3.08
CA GLU A 42 31.63 16.43 3.13
C GLU A 42 32.99 17.07 3.42
N ASN A 43 33.80 16.46 4.29
CA ASN A 43 35.17 16.92 4.51
C ASN A 43 36.02 16.76 3.24
N HIS A 44 35.91 15.63 2.53
CA HIS A 44 36.60 15.43 1.25
C HIS A 44 36.15 16.47 0.21
N LEU A 45 34.85 16.75 0.11
CA LEU A 45 34.34 17.82 -0.75
C LEU A 45 34.94 19.19 -0.38
N ARG A 46 35.05 19.49 0.91
CA ARG A 46 35.65 20.75 1.38
C ARG A 46 37.14 20.85 1.01
N TYR A 47 37.90 19.75 1.13
CA TYR A 47 39.29 19.72 0.66
C TYR A 47 39.37 19.93 -0.86
N LEU A 48 38.47 19.33 -1.63
CA LEU A 48 38.41 19.51 -3.07
C LEU A 48 38.09 20.96 -3.46
N GLU A 49 37.19 21.62 -2.73
CA GLU A 49 36.90 23.04 -2.92
C GLU A 49 38.13 23.93 -2.61
N LEU A 50 38.88 23.61 -1.55
CA LEU A 50 40.14 24.31 -1.23
C LEU A 50 41.25 24.05 -2.26
N GLU A 51 41.33 22.84 -2.83
CA GLU A 51 42.27 22.50 -3.90
C GLU A 51 41.94 23.28 -5.19
N TYR A 52 40.65 23.41 -5.50
CA TYR A 52 40.18 24.11 -6.69
C TYR A 52 40.32 25.63 -6.58
N TYR A 53 39.80 26.24 -5.52
CA TYR A 53 39.79 27.70 -5.36
C TYR A 53 41.08 28.24 -4.76
N GLY A 54 41.76 27.47 -3.88
CA GLY A 54 42.87 27.92 -3.06
C GLY A 54 42.45 28.15 -1.60
N VAL A 55 43.41 28.01 -0.66
CA VAL A 55 43.15 27.97 0.79
C VAL A 55 42.51 29.27 1.32
N ASP A 56 42.91 30.43 0.76
CA ASP A 56 42.45 31.76 1.17
C ASP A 56 41.67 32.50 0.07
N ARG A 57 41.23 31.79 -0.97
CA ARG A 57 40.55 32.37 -2.13
C ARG A 57 39.08 31.99 -2.13
N SER A 58 38.23 32.99 -2.36
CA SER A 58 36.81 32.74 -2.58
C SER A 58 36.56 32.31 -4.02
N PRO A 59 35.41 31.66 -4.31
CA PRO A 59 34.97 31.43 -5.68
C PRO A 59 34.95 32.71 -6.53
N ASP A 60 34.70 33.85 -5.89
CA ASP A 60 34.64 35.14 -6.58
C ASP A 60 36.02 35.60 -7.05
N ASP A 61 37.07 35.36 -6.26
CA ASP A 61 38.44 35.78 -6.59
C ASP A 61 38.99 35.00 -7.78
N GLU A 62 38.70 33.69 -7.81
CA GLU A 62 39.10 32.83 -8.92
C GLU A 62 38.36 33.20 -10.22
N ILE A 63 37.03 33.42 -10.16
CA ILE A 63 36.23 33.83 -11.32
C ILE A 63 36.68 35.20 -11.84
N LYS A 64 36.95 36.17 -10.96
CA LYS A 64 37.45 37.50 -11.35
C LYS A 64 38.80 37.45 -12.05
N THR A 65 39.61 36.44 -11.77
CA THR A 65 40.91 36.24 -12.42
C THR A 65 40.74 35.82 -13.89
N TRP A 66 39.78 34.93 -14.19
CA TRP A 66 39.59 34.41 -15.55
C TRP A 66 38.65 35.24 -16.42
N LEU A 67 37.65 35.89 -15.82
CA LEU A 67 36.58 36.57 -16.54
C LEU A 67 37.07 37.61 -17.57
N PRO A 68 38.06 38.48 -17.28
CA PRO A 68 38.53 39.47 -18.26
C PRO A 68 39.11 38.84 -19.54
N ALA A 69 39.95 37.82 -19.39
CA ALA A 69 40.53 37.10 -20.53
C ALA A 69 39.45 36.42 -21.37
N ILE A 70 38.47 35.79 -20.72
CA ILE A 70 37.35 35.13 -21.39
C ILE A 70 36.50 36.15 -22.18
N MET A 71 36.27 37.35 -21.63
CA MET A 71 35.53 38.41 -22.31
C MET A 71 36.23 38.88 -23.60
N ILE A 72 37.56 38.99 -23.59
CA ILE A 72 38.36 39.32 -24.78
C ILE A 72 38.20 38.23 -25.85
N VAL A 73 38.34 36.96 -25.45
CA VAL A 73 38.19 35.81 -26.35
C VAL A 73 36.77 35.71 -26.93
N MET A 74 35.74 35.95 -26.11
CA MET A 74 34.35 36.02 -26.55
C MET A 74 34.11 37.14 -27.57
N GLY A 75 34.78 38.28 -27.40
CA GLY A 75 34.78 39.38 -28.36
C GLY A 75 35.34 38.96 -29.73
N HIS A 76 36.47 38.25 -29.74
CA HIS A 76 37.05 37.67 -30.96
C HIS A 76 36.13 36.63 -31.62
N ALA A 77 35.48 35.79 -30.81
CA ALA A 77 34.51 34.81 -31.27
C ALA A 77 33.13 35.41 -31.65
N LYS A 78 32.92 36.72 -31.44
CA LYS A 78 31.64 37.42 -31.67
C LYS A 78 30.45 36.77 -30.95
N THR A 79 30.67 36.25 -29.74
CA THR A 79 29.63 35.61 -28.93
C THR A 79 29.27 36.47 -27.71
N GLY A 80 27.98 36.71 -27.50
CA GLY A 80 27.48 37.46 -26.34
C GLY A 80 27.22 36.59 -25.09
N ILE A 81 27.08 35.27 -25.27
CA ILE A 81 26.85 34.31 -24.19
C ILE A 81 27.61 33.02 -24.53
N LEU A 82 28.52 32.62 -23.64
CA LEU A 82 29.30 31.40 -23.77
C LEU A 82 28.59 30.25 -23.04
N VAL A 83 27.84 29.47 -23.82
CA VAL A 83 27.13 28.27 -23.37
C VAL A 83 27.87 26.99 -23.75
N SER A 84 28.70 27.00 -24.80
CA SER A 84 29.42 25.81 -25.26
C SER A 84 30.86 26.13 -25.69
N LYS A 85 31.77 25.18 -25.43
CA LYS A 85 33.17 25.22 -25.91
C LYS A 85 33.24 25.33 -27.43
N GLN A 86 32.30 24.73 -28.15
CA GLN A 86 32.25 24.75 -29.61
C GLN A 86 32.14 26.17 -30.18
N GLN A 87 31.59 27.13 -29.43
CA GLN A 87 31.50 28.53 -29.84
C GLN A 87 32.86 29.23 -29.91
N LEU A 88 33.90 28.67 -29.28
CA LEU A 88 35.26 29.20 -29.28
C LEU A 88 36.19 28.45 -30.24
N LYS A 89 35.70 27.42 -30.95
CA LYS A 89 36.53 26.53 -31.76
C LYS A 89 37.35 27.28 -32.80
N ASP A 90 36.75 28.20 -33.55
CA ASP A 90 37.46 28.94 -34.60
C ASP A 90 38.60 29.81 -34.03
N VAL A 91 38.43 30.33 -32.81
CA VAL A 91 39.46 31.11 -32.12
C VAL A 91 40.60 30.21 -31.64
N PHE A 92 40.28 29.02 -31.13
CA PHE A 92 41.28 28.04 -30.72
C PHE A 92 42.04 27.45 -31.91
N ASP A 93 41.36 27.10 -33.00
CA ASP A 93 41.99 26.61 -34.24
C ASP A 93 42.95 27.67 -34.83
N LEU A 94 42.57 28.95 -34.75
CA LEU A 94 43.42 30.06 -35.19
C LEU A 94 44.63 30.27 -34.27
N TYR A 95 44.44 30.12 -32.97
CA TYR A 95 45.51 30.17 -31.98
C TYR A 95 46.54 29.07 -32.20
N ASP A 96 46.10 27.82 -32.37
CA ASP A 96 46.96 26.65 -32.60
C ASP A 96 47.80 26.82 -33.87
N ARG A 97 47.19 27.31 -34.97
CA ARG A 97 47.93 27.63 -36.21
C ARG A 97 48.96 28.74 -36.00
N SER A 98 48.64 29.76 -35.19
CA SER A 98 49.53 30.89 -34.91
C SER A 98 50.71 30.55 -33.99
N ILE A 99 50.65 29.42 -33.28
CA ILE A 99 51.77 28.84 -32.54
C ILE A 99 52.62 27.99 -33.49
N GLY A 100 51.97 27.23 -34.38
CA GLY A 100 52.66 26.38 -35.36
C GLY A 100 53.40 27.15 -36.46
N ASP A 101 52.98 28.37 -36.78
CA ASP A 101 53.63 29.25 -37.75
C ASP A 101 53.91 30.65 -37.16
N PRO A 102 55.15 30.95 -36.75
CA PRO A 102 55.56 32.25 -36.19
C PRO A 102 55.40 33.43 -37.16
N THR A 103 55.23 33.18 -38.46
CA THR A 103 55.07 34.24 -39.48
C THR A 103 53.61 34.66 -39.69
N MET A 104 52.67 33.91 -39.13
CA MET A 104 51.24 34.20 -39.22
C MET A 104 50.86 35.37 -38.31
N VAL A 105 50.59 36.54 -38.90
CA VAL A 105 50.13 37.72 -38.17
C VAL A 105 48.65 37.56 -37.82
N VAL A 106 48.37 37.17 -36.58
CA VAL A 106 47.00 37.04 -36.07
C VAL A 106 46.69 38.20 -35.11
N LYS A 107 45.59 38.93 -35.37
CA LYS A 107 45.04 39.93 -34.44
C LYS A 107 44.26 39.25 -33.31
N LEU A 108 44.95 38.46 -32.51
CA LEU A 108 44.39 37.68 -31.40
C LEU A 108 45.26 37.87 -30.16
N ASP A 109 44.63 38.12 -29.02
CA ASP A 109 45.33 38.15 -27.74
C ASP A 109 45.68 36.71 -27.31
N LYS A 110 46.94 36.33 -27.52
CA LYS A 110 47.45 34.99 -27.23
C LYS A 110 47.41 34.66 -25.73
N GLU A 111 47.59 35.65 -24.85
CA GLU A 111 47.58 35.45 -23.39
C GLU A 111 46.15 35.23 -22.89
N ALA A 112 45.19 35.99 -23.42
CA ALA A 112 43.77 35.82 -23.10
C ALA A 112 43.23 34.45 -23.56
N VAL A 113 43.66 33.97 -24.73
CA VAL A 113 43.30 32.63 -25.23
C VAL A 113 43.88 31.53 -24.36
N GLN A 114 45.17 31.63 -24.00
CA GLN A 114 45.80 30.66 -23.11
C GLN A 114 45.10 30.61 -21.74
N THR A 115 44.81 31.76 -21.14
CA THR A 115 44.09 31.84 -19.85
C THR A 115 42.69 31.22 -19.94
N THR A 116 41.99 31.41 -21.06
CA THR A 116 40.67 30.81 -21.29
C THR A 116 40.76 29.28 -21.42
N LEU A 117 41.76 28.77 -22.14
CA LEU A 117 42.03 27.34 -22.25
C LEU A 117 42.39 26.73 -20.88
N ASP A 118 43.22 27.40 -20.09
CA ASP A 118 43.60 26.98 -18.74
C ASP A 118 42.38 26.89 -17.81
N ALA A 119 41.49 27.88 -17.87
CA ALA A 119 40.23 27.86 -17.11
C ALA A 119 39.33 26.69 -17.52
N ILE A 120 39.14 26.45 -18.83
CA ILE A 120 38.33 25.33 -19.33
C ILE A 120 38.95 23.98 -18.92
N ASN A 121 40.26 23.82 -19.08
CA ASN A 121 40.98 22.59 -18.75
C ASN A 121 40.94 22.31 -17.24
N LYS A 122 41.04 23.35 -16.40
CA LYS A 122 40.91 23.21 -14.95
C LYS A 122 39.50 22.76 -14.56
N VAL A 123 38.46 23.36 -15.13
CA VAL A 123 37.06 22.94 -14.87
C VAL A 123 36.84 21.49 -15.32
N ASP A 124 37.33 21.12 -16.50
CA ASP A 124 37.21 19.77 -17.07
C ASP A 124 37.87 18.71 -16.18
N LEU A 125 39.14 18.95 -15.81
CA LEU A 125 39.93 18.06 -14.95
C LEU A 125 39.18 17.75 -13.65
N TYR A 126 38.62 18.78 -13.01
CA TYR A 126 37.95 18.61 -11.73
C TYR A 126 36.61 17.91 -11.88
N ILE A 127 35.77 18.31 -12.85
CA ILE A 127 34.42 17.72 -13.00
C ILE A 127 34.50 16.25 -13.42
N ARG A 128 35.37 15.89 -14.37
CA ARG A 128 35.45 14.52 -14.88
C ARG A 128 36.17 13.55 -13.95
N HIS A 129 37.22 14.01 -13.26
CA HIS A 129 38.13 13.10 -12.56
C HIS A 129 38.12 13.24 -11.04
N LYS A 130 38.02 14.46 -10.50
CA LYS A 130 38.22 14.68 -9.06
C LYS A 130 36.99 14.35 -8.21
N PHE A 131 35.80 14.28 -8.79
CA PHE A 131 34.57 13.88 -8.07
C PHE A 131 34.36 12.36 -7.97
N THR A 132 35.10 11.55 -8.74
CA THR A 132 34.84 10.11 -8.88
C THR A 132 34.83 9.37 -7.53
N ASP A 133 35.79 9.65 -6.66
CA ASP A 133 35.89 9.00 -5.34
C ASP A 133 34.74 9.40 -4.41
N ILE A 134 34.34 10.67 -4.45
CA ILE A 134 33.20 11.19 -3.68
C ILE A 134 31.90 10.55 -4.16
N ILE A 135 31.68 10.49 -5.47
CA ILE A 135 30.51 9.85 -6.09
C ILE A 135 30.44 8.37 -5.69
N ASN A 136 31.55 7.65 -5.81
CA ASN A 136 31.64 6.24 -5.43
C ASN A 136 31.36 6.02 -3.94
N GLY A 137 31.84 6.92 -3.07
CA GLY A 137 31.53 6.91 -1.64
C GLY A 137 30.03 7.02 -1.37
N ILE A 138 29.32 7.94 -2.03
CA ILE A 138 27.86 8.10 -1.87
C ILE A 138 27.12 6.89 -2.46
N LEU A 139 27.53 6.37 -3.62
CA LEU A 139 26.93 5.18 -4.21
C LEU A 139 27.08 3.95 -3.31
N LEU A 140 28.23 3.81 -2.64
CA LEU A 140 28.46 2.76 -1.64
C LEU A 140 27.49 2.91 -0.46
N VAL A 141 27.35 4.11 0.10
CA VAL A 141 26.36 4.40 1.16
C VAL A 141 24.95 4.04 0.70
N MET A 142 24.55 4.46 -0.50
CA MET A 142 23.25 4.12 -1.08
C MET A 142 23.04 2.60 -1.21
N SER A 143 24.08 1.84 -1.55
CA SER A 143 23.98 0.38 -1.66
C SER A 143 23.61 -0.26 -0.32
N TYR A 144 24.17 0.24 0.78
CA TYR A 144 23.83 -0.20 2.13
C TYR A 144 22.46 0.27 2.58
N MET A 145 22.08 1.52 2.27
CA MET A 145 20.73 2.03 2.51
C MET A 145 19.68 1.15 1.81
N LYS A 146 19.92 0.75 0.55
CA LYS A 146 19.04 -0.19 -0.17
C LYS A 146 18.92 -1.57 0.50
N LYS A 147 19.99 -2.01 1.19
CA LYS A 147 20.06 -3.31 1.87
C LYS A 147 19.34 -3.30 3.23
N TYR A 148 19.52 -2.26 4.04
CA TYR A 148 19.05 -2.23 5.44
C TYR A 148 17.79 -1.38 5.66
N CYS A 149 17.56 -0.34 4.86
CA CYS A 149 16.37 0.52 4.93
C CYS A 149 15.26 -0.05 4.04
N LEU A 150 14.69 -1.19 4.44
CA LEU A 150 13.60 -1.87 3.72
C LEU A 150 12.24 -1.55 4.34
N SER A 151 11.22 -1.44 3.49
CA SER A 151 9.81 -1.29 3.87
C SER A 151 9.14 -2.60 4.27
N PHE A 152 9.65 -3.74 3.79
CA PHE A 152 9.05 -5.08 3.95
C PHE A 152 7.60 -5.24 3.43
N SER A 153 7.01 -4.22 2.80
CA SER A 153 5.65 -4.26 2.21
C SER A 153 5.58 -4.87 0.81
N GLY A 154 6.74 -5.11 0.17
CA GLY A 154 6.83 -5.62 -1.19
C GLY A 154 6.73 -4.54 -2.27
N ILE A 155 7.02 -4.90 -3.52
CA ILE A 155 7.23 -3.92 -4.59
C ILE A 155 5.93 -3.24 -5.04
N ASN A 156 4.82 -3.98 -4.98
CA ASN A 156 3.51 -3.54 -5.49
C ASN A 156 2.70 -2.76 -4.44
N GLY A 157 3.19 -2.68 -3.20
CA GLY A 157 2.43 -2.14 -2.08
C GLY A 157 1.21 -2.98 -1.73
N ASP A 158 0.59 -2.66 -0.60
CA ASP A 158 -0.73 -3.15 -0.22
C ASP A 158 -1.58 -1.91 0.05
N LEU A 159 -2.71 -1.78 -0.68
CA LEU A 159 -3.60 -0.61 -0.59
C LEU A 159 -4.06 -0.35 0.85
N TYR A 160 -4.13 -1.39 1.67
CA TYR A 160 -4.57 -1.29 3.05
C TYR A 160 -3.43 -1.01 4.04
N LEU A 161 -2.17 -0.96 3.58
CA LEU A 161 -0.98 -0.69 4.38
C LEU A 161 -0.32 0.61 3.88
N GLU A 162 -1.03 1.72 4.06
CA GLU A 162 -0.67 3.02 3.49
C GLU A 162 0.74 3.48 3.91
N THR A 163 1.06 3.51 5.20
CA THR A 163 2.38 3.92 5.70
C THR A 163 3.51 3.08 5.10
N ALA A 164 3.31 1.76 5.01
CA ALA A 164 4.31 0.84 4.47
C ALA A 164 4.49 0.98 2.95
N THR A 165 3.42 1.32 2.24
CA THR A 165 3.45 1.57 0.79
C THR A 165 4.04 2.93 0.47
N ASN A 166 3.68 3.96 1.24
CA ASN A 166 4.20 5.32 1.11
C ASN A 166 5.70 5.39 1.42
N TYR A 167 6.16 4.69 2.46
CA TYR A 167 7.58 4.59 2.77
C TYR A 167 8.38 3.92 1.64
N GLU A 168 7.86 2.83 1.05
CA GLU A 168 8.51 2.17 -0.09
C GLU A 168 8.62 3.09 -1.32
N LYS A 169 7.57 3.89 -1.59
CA LYS A 169 7.57 4.89 -2.65
C LYS A 169 8.61 5.99 -2.38
N GLN A 170 8.56 6.57 -1.19
CA GLN A 170 9.48 7.64 -0.77
C GLN A 170 10.94 7.20 -0.86
N ARG A 171 11.25 5.97 -0.43
CA ARG A 171 12.58 5.38 -0.56
C ARG A 171 13.10 5.34 -1.99
N ARG A 172 12.24 4.98 -2.95
CA ARG A 172 12.61 4.93 -4.38
C ARG A 172 12.85 6.33 -4.93
N GLU A 173 11.96 7.26 -4.62
CA GLU A 173 12.07 8.67 -5.03
C GLU A 173 13.35 9.30 -4.48
N LEU A 174 13.69 9.05 -3.21
CA LEU A 174 14.95 9.52 -2.61
C LEU A 174 16.16 8.88 -3.29
N ALA A 175 16.14 7.57 -3.53
CA ALA A 175 17.25 6.88 -4.20
C ALA A 175 17.45 7.38 -5.65
N GLU A 176 16.37 7.67 -6.37
CA GLU A 176 16.41 8.21 -7.73
C GLU A 176 16.90 9.66 -7.72
N ALA A 177 16.39 10.51 -6.83
CA ALA A 177 16.83 11.89 -6.68
C ALA A 177 18.33 12.00 -6.35
N ILE A 178 18.84 11.16 -5.44
CA ILE A 178 20.28 11.12 -5.14
C ILE A 178 21.07 10.71 -6.39
N LYS A 179 20.62 9.67 -7.10
CA LYS A 179 21.29 9.19 -8.31
C LYS A 179 21.35 10.27 -9.40
N ILE A 180 20.25 10.98 -9.65
CA ILE A 180 20.21 12.09 -10.63
C ILE A 180 21.26 13.14 -10.30
N ASN A 181 21.36 13.58 -9.03
CA ASN A 181 22.38 14.57 -8.64
C ASN A 181 23.81 14.08 -8.90
N LEU A 182 24.09 12.79 -8.70
CA LEU A 182 25.42 12.21 -8.94
C LEU A 182 25.71 12.06 -10.44
N ASP A 183 24.74 11.56 -11.22
CA ASP A 183 24.88 11.34 -12.66
C ASP A 183 25.00 12.67 -13.42
N ASP A 184 24.41 13.75 -12.91
CA ASP A 184 24.47 15.08 -13.52
C ASP A 184 25.91 15.65 -13.55
N ILE A 185 26.77 15.31 -12.57
CA ILE A 185 28.12 15.88 -12.44
C ILE A 185 29.01 15.59 -13.67
N PRO A 186 29.29 14.34 -14.05
CA PRO A 186 30.12 14.05 -15.23
C PRO A 186 29.47 14.54 -16.54
N VAL A 187 28.14 14.54 -16.62
CA VAL A 187 27.39 14.97 -17.81
C VAL A 187 27.49 16.50 -18.04
N MET A 188 27.73 17.30 -16.99
CA MET A 188 27.87 18.75 -17.13
C MET A 188 28.95 19.14 -18.15
N MET A 189 30.13 18.49 -18.13
CA MET A 189 31.21 18.80 -19.08
C MET A 189 30.89 18.37 -20.50
N GLU A 190 30.28 17.20 -20.68
CA GLU A 190 29.86 16.72 -22.00
C GLU A 190 28.83 17.68 -22.63
N LYS A 191 27.89 18.18 -21.82
CA LYS A 191 26.95 19.21 -22.25
C LYS A 191 27.65 20.51 -22.62
N PHE A 192 28.60 20.98 -21.80
CA PHE A 192 29.34 22.20 -22.14
C PHE A 192 30.15 22.06 -23.43
N GLU A 193 30.69 20.88 -23.72
CA GLU A 193 31.41 20.65 -24.97
C GLU A 193 30.48 20.67 -26.19
N ASN A 194 29.35 19.96 -26.12
CA ASN A 194 28.57 19.62 -27.31
C ASN A 194 27.19 20.29 -27.40
N ASP A 195 26.43 20.35 -26.30
CA ASP A 195 25.00 20.72 -26.32
C ASP A 195 24.73 22.17 -25.87
N GLY A 196 25.65 22.73 -25.09
CA GLY A 196 25.52 23.98 -24.38
C GLY A 196 24.95 23.82 -22.97
N ILE A 197 25.45 24.63 -22.04
CA ILE A 197 24.96 24.71 -20.66
C ILE A 197 24.56 26.15 -20.32
N ARG A 198 23.36 26.31 -19.74
CA ARG A 198 22.87 27.61 -19.29
C ARG A 198 22.90 27.72 -17.77
N ILE A 199 23.08 28.94 -17.27
CA ILE A 199 23.05 29.23 -15.83
C ILE A 199 21.70 28.83 -15.18
N SER A 200 20.61 28.85 -15.96
CA SER A 200 19.27 28.42 -15.57
C SER A 200 19.11 26.90 -15.39
N GLU A 201 20.08 26.10 -15.84
CA GLU A 201 20.10 24.65 -15.68
C GLU A 201 20.89 24.24 -14.43
N LEU A 202 21.74 25.14 -13.93
CA LEU A 202 22.50 24.95 -12.70
C LEU A 202 21.67 25.23 -11.44
N GLY A 203 22.16 24.77 -10.30
CA GLY A 203 21.48 24.92 -9.01
C GLY A 203 21.44 26.35 -8.46
N SER A 204 20.99 26.48 -7.21
CA SER A 204 20.75 27.79 -6.58
C SER A 204 22.03 28.50 -6.15
N VAL A 205 23.07 27.74 -5.81
CA VAL A 205 24.37 28.25 -5.38
C VAL A 205 25.17 28.85 -6.55
N PRO A 206 25.40 28.14 -7.68
CA PRO A 206 26.15 28.69 -8.80
C PRO A 206 25.45 29.89 -9.43
N ARG A 207 24.10 29.95 -9.45
CA ARG A 207 23.36 31.15 -9.89
C ARG A 207 23.66 32.37 -9.04
N ARG A 208 23.63 32.23 -7.71
CA ARG A 208 23.94 33.33 -6.79
C ARG A 208 25.38 33.81 -6.94
N ILE A 209 26.33 32.90 -7.16
CA ILE A 209 27.73 33.25 -7.45
C ILE A 209 27.80 34.00 -8.78
N ALA A 210 27.16 33.50 -9.84
CA ALA A 210 27.18 34.10 -11.15
C ALA A 210 26.57 35.50 -11.20
N GLU A 211 25.47 35.72 -10.49
CA GLU A 211 24.84 37.03 -10.33
C GLU A 211 25.75 38.01 -9.56
N ARG A 212 26.37 37.54 -8.47
CA ARG A 212 27.25 38.37 -7.63
C ARG A 212 28.51 38.83 -8.37
N VAL A 213 29.12 37.95 -9.16
CA VAL A 213 30.35 38.23 -9.93
C VAL A 213 30.03 38.70 -11.36
N GLN A 214 28.75 38.86 -11.70
CA GLN A 214 28.26 39.27 -13.01
C GLN A 214 28.73 38.36 -14.18
N CYS A 215 28.97 37.08 -13.93
CA CYS A 215 29.42 36.10 -14.92
C CYS A 215 28.31 35.18 -15.46
N SER A 216 27.03 35.57 -15.34
CA SER A 216 25.88 34.76 -15.82
C SER A 216 25.91 34.41 -17.31
N HIS A 217 26.67 35.16 -18.11
CA HIS A 217 26.88 34.93 -19.54
C HIS A 217 27.99 33.89 -19.83
N VAL A 218 28.69 33.40 -18.80
CA VAL A 218 29.74 32.37 -18.89
C VAL A 218 29.43 31.27 -17.86
N ALA A 219 28.47 30.42 -18.18
CA ALA A 219 27.96 29.43 -17.22
C ALA A 219 29.03 28.41 -16.76
N PHE A 220 30.06 28.16 -17.58
CA PHE A 220 31.05 27.13 -17.26
C PHE A 220 31.93 27.47 -16.04
N LEU A 221 32.12 28.76 -15.76
CA LEU A 221 32.91 29.24 -14.62
C LEU A 221 32.34 28.81 -13.27
N VAL A 222 31.04 28.54 -13.20
CA VAL A 222 30.34 28.13 -11.99
C VAL A 222 29.91 26.65 -12.01
N MET A 223 30.32 25.87 -13.01
CA MET A 223 29.99 24.44 -13.08
C MET A 223 30.59 23.65 -11.92
N PHE A 224 31.81 23.97 -11.49
CA PHE A 224 32.42 23.33 -10.32
C PHE A 224 31.60 23.57 -9.05
N ALA A 225 31.13 24.81 -8.82
CA ALA A 225 30.23 25.13 -7.72
C ALA A 225 28.89 24.37 -7.82
N GLY A 226 28.37 24.18 -9.04
CA GLY A 226 27.19 23.36 -9.31
C GLY A 226 27.40 21.88 -8.97
N ALA A 227 28.55 21.31 -9.35
CA ALA A 227 28.91 19.94 -8.98
C ALA A 227 29.01 19.76 -7.45
N CYS A 228 29.61 20.74 -6.75
CA CYS A 228 29.65 20.73 -5.29
C CYS A 228 28.25 20.83 -4.66
N GLU A 229 27.34 21.65 -5.21
CA GLU A 229 25.94 21.70 -4.77
C GLU A 229 25.23 20.36 -4.98
N ASN A 230 25.47 19.67 -6.09
CA ASN A 230 24.91 18.34 -6.36
C ASN A 230 25.38 17.28 -5.36
N ILE A 231 26.66 17.28 -4.98
CA ILE A 231 27.16 16.39 -3.91
C ILE A 231 26.48 16.70 -2.57
N ARG A 232 26.38 17.98 -2.18
CA ARG A 232 25.69 18.38 -0.95
C ARG A 232 24.22 17.96 -0.97
N ASN A 233 23.54 18.13 -2.09
CA ASN A 233 22.17 17.70 -2.31
C ASN A 233 22.05 16.18 -2.16
N ALA A 234 22.96 15.41 -2.74
CA ALA A 234 23.01 13.95 -2.57
C ALA A 234 23.16 13.55 -1.09
N CYS A 235 24.05 14.20 -0.33
CA CYS A 235 24.19 13.98 1.12
C CYS A 235 22.91 14.33 1.89
N ILE A 236 22.26 15.44 1.58
CA ILE A 236 20.95 15.82 2.16
C ILE A 236 19.89 14.75 1.84
N GLY A 237 19.88 14.22 0.61
CA GLY A 237 18.99 13.13 0.20
C GLY A 237 19.19 11.87 1.04
N VAL A 238 20.44 11.47 1.28
CA VAL A 238 20.76 10.32 2.15
C VAL A 238 20.27 10.57 3.59
N ARG A 239 20.52 11.75 4.16
CA ARG A 239 20.02 12.10 5.51
C ARG A 239 18.51 12.06 5.61
N LYS A 240 17.80 12.59 4.61
CA LYS A 240 16.33 12.51 4.54
C LYS A 240 15.83 11.07 4.48
N TRP A 241 16.56 10.19 3.80
CA TRP A 241 16.24 8.76 3.78
C TRP A 241 16.44 8.12 5.16
N VAL A 242 17.57 8.40 5.82
CA VAL A 242 17.81 7.93 7.21
C VAL A 242 16.68 8.39 8.14
N GLN A 243 16.32 9.67 8.10
CA GLN A 243 15.22 10.22 8.92
C GLN A 243 13.87 9.54 8.65
N ALA A 244 13.54 9.32 7.37
CA ALA A 244 12.31 8.62 7.02
C ALA A 244 12.30 7.16 7.51
N ASP A 245 13.43 6.48 7.46
CA ASP A 245 13.58 5.08 7.90
C ASP A 245 13.59 4.94 9.43
N ASP A 246 14.17 5.90 10.15
CA ASP A 246 14.20 5.95 11.60
C ASP A 246 12.80 6.13 12.19
N GLY A 247 12.02 7.06 11.63
CA GLY A 247 10.63 7.26 12.04
C GLY A 247 9.69 6.11 11.66
N TYR A 248 10.00 5.35 10.60
CA TYR A 248 9.08 4.39 9.99
C TYR A 248 8.48 3.37 10.97
N ALA A 249 9.28 2.78 11.86
CA ALA A 249 8.80 1.79 12.82
C ALA A 249 7.74 2.36 13.77
N THR A 250 7.92 3.60 14.21
CA THR A 250 6.99 4.31 15.11
C THR A 250 5.64 4.56 14.43
N PHE A 251 5.64 4.96 13.16
CA PHE A 251 4.38 5.16 12.42
C PHE A 251 3.63 3.85 12.17
N ILE A 252 4.35 2.75 11.89
CA ILE A 252 3.72 1.42 11.82
C ILE A 252 3.09 1.04 13.17
N GLN A 253 3.72 1.37 14.29
CA GLN A 253 3.16 1.13 15.61
C GLN A 253 1.88 1.94 15.88
N PHE A 254 1.82 3.19 15.40
CA PHE A 254 0.59 3.99 15.44
C PHE A 254 -0.53 3.38 14.58
N ASP A 255 -0.22 2.96 13.35
CA ASP A 255 -1.19 2.29 12.49
C ASP A 255 -1.76 1.01 13.11
N ILE A 256 -0.90 0.20 13.76
CA ILE A 256 -1.33 -1.00 14.49
C ILE A 256 -2.33 -0.62 15.58
N THR A 257 -2.00 0.40 16.38
CA THR A 257 -2.84 0.86 17.49
C THR A 257 -4.20 1.37 17.00
N ASP A 258 -4.21 2.14 15.92
CA ASP A 258 -5.43 2.68 15.33
C ASP A 258 -6.32 1.60 14.70
N LEU A 259 -5.71 0.61 14.03
CA LEU A 259 -6.44 -0.53 13.49
C LEU A 259 -6.99 -1.44 14.60
N GLU A 260 -6.27 -1.60 15.71
CA GLU A 260 -6.75 -2.34 16.89
C GLU A 260 -7.98 -1.67 17.51
N LYS A 261 -7.97 -0.35 17.67
CA LYS A 261 -9.15 0.41 18.12
C LYS A 261 -10.33 0.24 17.16
N LYS A 262 -10.09 0.35 15.85
CA LYS A 262 -11.13 0.12 14.83
C LYS A 262 -11.69 -1.31 14.92
N LYS A 263 -10.82 -2.31 15.08
CA LYS A 263 -11.21 -3.71 15.26
C LYS A 263 -12.09 -3.90 16.49
N GLU A 264 -11.77 -3.24 17.61
CA GLU A 264 -12.61 -3.31 18.82
C GLU A 264 -14.01 -2.75 18.57
N THR A 265 -14.10 -1.59 17.90
CA THR A 265 -15.39 -0.98 17.54
C THR A 265 -16.23 -1.87 16.63
N TYR A 266 -15.62 -2.41 15.55
CA TYR A 266 -16.30 -3.35 14.67
C TYR A 266 -16.65 -4.67 15.37
N GLY A 267 -15.84 -5.12 16.33
CA GLY A 267 -16.13 -6.31 17.15
C GLY A 267 -17.31 -6.11 18.11
N LYS A 268 -17.53 -4.89 18.62
CA LYS A 268 -18.76 -4.53 19.35
C LYS A 268 -19.97 -4.56 18.42
N LEU A 269 -19.90 -3.85 17.30
CA LEU A 269 -20.96 -3.82 16.28
C LEU A 269 -21.32 -5.22 15.76
N LEU A 270 -20.32 -6.09 15.56
CA LEU A 270 -20.53 -7.47 15.13
C LEU A 270 -21.40 -8.25 16.13
N ARG A 271 -21.08 -8.15 17.42
CA ARG A 271 -21.86 -8.82 18.49
C ARG A 271 -23.29 -8.29 18.54
N ASP A 272 -23.48 -6.97 18.43
CA ASP A 272 -24.81 -6.37 18.43
C ASP A 272 -25.64 -6.83 17.22
N LEU A 273 -25.03 -6.90 16.03
CA LEU A 273 -25.68 -7.41 14.82
C LEU A 273 -26.00 -8.90 14.91
N GLN A 274 -25.14 -9.71 15.53
CA GLN A 274 -25.40 -11.14 15.78
C GLN A 274 -26.64 -11.32 16.67
N VAL A 275 -26.74 -10.54 17.75
CA VAL A 275 -27.91 -10.55 18.64
C VAL A 275 -29.16 -10.08 17.90
N LYS A 276 -29.08 -8.99 17.12
CA LYS A 276 -30.19 -8.47 16.30
C LYS A 276 -30.69 -9.52 15.31
N VAL A 277 -29.80 -10.17 14.56
CA VAL A 277 -30.16 -11.23 13.60
C VAL A 277 -30.79 -12.43 14.31
N SER A 278 -30.26 -12.85 15.46
CA SER A 278 -30.83 -13.93 16.27
C SER A 278 -32.26 -13.58 16.75
N HIS A 279 -32.48 -12.35 17.21
CA HIS A 279 -33.79 -11.88 17.63
C HIS A 279 -34.80 -11.83 16.46
N LEU A 280 -34.38 -11.35 15.29
CA LEU A 280 -35.20 -11.35 14.08
C LEU A 280 -35.53 -12.77 13.61
N ASP A 281 -34.60 -13.72 13.70
CA ASP A 281 -34.84 -15.13 13.37
C ASP A 281 -35.88 -15.75 14.32
N HIS A 282 -35.82 -15.41 15.62
CA HIS A 282 -36.84 -15.81 16.59
C HIS A 282 -38.21 -15.19 16.27
N ARG A 283 -38.28 -13.86 16.04
CA ARG A 283 -39.52 -13.18 15.63
C ARG A 283 -40.15 -13.80 14.39
N LEU A 284 -39.33 -14.14 13.40
CA LEU A 284 -39.77 -14.80 12.17
C LEU A 284 -40.39 -16.18 12.44
N LYS A 285 -39.82 -16.97 13.37
CA LYS A 285 -40.39 -18.26 13.79
C LYS A 285 -41.73 -18.08 14.50
N VAL A 286 -41.83 -17.09 15.39
CA VAL A 286 -43.08 -16.77 16.11
C VAL A 286 -44.18 -16.37 15.13
N CYS A 287 -43.92 -15.41 14.23
CA CYS A 287 -44.90 -14.99 13.22
C CYS A 287 -45.38 -16.15 12.34
N LYS A 288 -44.47 -17.05 11.93
CA LYS A 288 -44.85 -18.25 11.16
C LYS A 288 -45.79 -19.17 11.94
N ARG A 289 -45.52 -19.40 13.22
CA ARG A 289 -46.37 -20.20 14.10
C ARG A 289 -47.74 -19.55 14.26
N ASP A 290 -47.80 -18.25 14.54
CA ASP A 290 -49.06 -17.51 14.71
C ASP A 290 -49.91 -17.55 13.42
N ILE A 291 -49.29 -17.44 12.24
CA ILE A 291 -49.98 -17.60 10.95
C ILE A 291 -50.51 -19.04 10.82
N GLN A 292 -49.73 -20.06 11.17
CA GLN A 292 -50.17 -21.45 11.12
C GLN A 292 -51.36 -21.71 12.06
N GLU A 293 -51.36 -21.13 13.26
CA GLU A 293 -52.48 -21.19 14.21
C GLU A 293 -53.74 -20.54 13.61
N CYS A 294 -53.62 -19.31 13.07
CA CYS A 294 -54.72 -18.64 12.36
C CYS A 294 -55.25 -19.46 11.18
N VAL A 295 -54.37 -20.09 10.40
CA VAL A 295 -54.75 -20.97 9.28
C VAL A 295 -55.47 -22.22 9.78
N GLY A 296 -55.00 -22.84 10.87
CA GLY A 296 -55.63 -24.00 11.48
C GLY A 296 -57.02 -23.69 12.03
N GLU A 297 -57.20 -22.54 12.67
CA GLU A 297 -58.52 -22.03 13.09
C GLU A 297 -59.43 -21.76 11.91
N LEU A 298 -58.97 -21.04 10.89
CA LEU A 298 -59.76 -20.76 9.70
C LEU A 298 -60.19 -22.04 8.99
N LYS A 299 -59.32 -23.05 8.88
CA LYS A 299 -59.68 -24.36 8.30
C LYS A 299 -60.79 -25.07 9.09
N ARG A 300 -60.75 -25.04 10.43
CA ARG A 300 -61.77 -25.66 11.28
C ARG A 300 -63.16 -25.04 11.08
N VAL A 301 -63.23 -23.75 10.76
CA VAL A 301 -64.50 -23.02 10.64
C VAL A 301 -64.93 -22.84 9.16
N ALA A 302 -63.99 -22.90 8.20
CA ALA A 302 -64.25 -22.74 6.77
C ALA A 302 -65.26 -23.76 6.20
N ALA A 303 -65.19 -25.02 6.66
CA ALA A 303 -66.14 -26.06 6.22
C ALA A 303 -67.60 -25.70 6.56
N LYS A 304 -67.82 -24.95 7.64
CA LYS A 304 -69.13 -24.48 8.08
C LYS A 304 -69.50 -23.11 7.52
N GLU A 305 -68.55 -22.35 6.98
CA GLU A 305 -68.80 -20.98 6.50
C GLU A 305 -69.82 -20.93 5.36
N LYS A 306 -69.69 -21.84 4.39
CA LYS A 306 -70.59 -21.88 3.24
C LYS A 306 -72.03 -22.21 3.65
N SER A 307 -72.20 -23.10 4.62
CA SER A 307 -73.52 -23.41 5.18
C SER A 307 -74.06 -22.27 6.03
N LEU A 308 -73.22 -21.61 6.85
CA LEU A 308 -73.63 -20.49 7.69
C LEU A 308 -74.04 -19.27 6.85
N LYS A 309 -73.36 -18.98 5.75
CA LYS A 309 -73.74 -17.91 4.80
C LYS A 309 -75.11 -18.17 4.16
N ARG A 310 -75.34 -19.40 3.69
CA ARG A 310 -76.65 -19.80 3.14
C ARG A 310 -77.76 -19.70 4.19
N GLN A 311 -77.48 -20.11 5.43
CA GLN A 311 -78.43 -20.01 6.54
C GLN A 311 -78.71 -18.56 6.94
N GLU A 312 -77.70 -17.67 6.93
CA GLU A 312 -77.89 -16.24 7.18
C GLU A 312 -78.78 -15.60 6.11
N GLU A 313 -78.53 -15.91 4.83
CA GLU A 313 -79.35 -15.43 3.71
C GLU A 313 -80.79 -15.96 3.81
N GLN A 314 -80.95 -17.24 4.15
CA GLN A 314 -82.26 -17.86 4.35
C GLN A 314 -83.03 -17.20 5.50
N PHE A 315 -82.43 -17.08 6.69
CA PHE A 315 -83.12 -16.43 7.80
C PHE A 315 -83.41 -14.96 7.53
N LYS A 316 -82.54 -14.23 6.81
CA LYS A 316 -82.83 -12.86 6.37
C LYS A 316 -84.02 -12.80 5.42
N ALA A 317 -84.15 -13.76 4.50
CA ALA A 317 -85.32 -13.86 3.62
C ALA A 317 -86.59 -14.17 4.43
N GLU A 318 -86.54 -15.18 5.29
CA GLU A 318 -87.66 -15.55 6.17
C GLU A 318 -88.09 -14.39 7.09
N LEU A 319 -87.15 -13.58 7.57
CA LEU A 319 -87.45 -12.41 8.40
C LEU A 319 -88.13 -11.31 7.60
N ARG A 320 -87.70 -11.07 6.34
CA ARG A 320 -88.37 -10.14 5.43
C ARG A 320 -89.79 -10.59 5.11
N ASP A 321 -89.96 -11.88 4.78
CA ASP A 321 -91.26 -12.45 4.47
C ASP A 321 -92.20 -12.37 5.66
N LEU A 322 -91.71 -12.67 6.87
CA LEU A 322 -92.48 -12.60 8.11
C LEU A 322 -92.86 -11.16 8.51
N VAL A 323 -91.97 -10.18 8.27
CA VAL A 323 -92.29 -8.76 8.47
C VAL A 323 -93.36 -8.30 7.48
N MET A 324 -93.22 -8.67 6.20
CA MET A 324 -94.21 -8.35 5.17
C MET A 324 -95.57 -9.01 5.47
N GLU A 325 -95.57 -10.25 5.94
CA GLU A 325 -96.79 -10.97 6.34
C GLU A 325 -97.46 -10.32 7.56
N LEU A 326 -96.68 -9.86 8.55
CA LEU A 326 -97.19 -9.07 9.67
C LEU A 326 -97.81 -7.75 9.20
N GLU A 327 -97.17 -7.02 8.29
CA GLU A 327 -97.68 -5.76 7.76
C GLU A 327 -98.98 -5.96 6.96
N ILE A 328 -99.08 -7.03 6.16
CA ILE A 328 -100.30 -7.37 5.41
C ILE A 328 -101.45 -7.71 6.38
N LYS A 329 -101.16 -8.51 7.41
CA LYS A 329 -102.15 -8.91 8.42
C LYS A 329 -102.57 -7.75 9.32
N GLU A 330 -101.68 -6.82 9.62
CA GLU A 330 -101.97 -5.55 10.31
C GLU A 330 -102.92 -4.68 9.47
N ARG A 331 -102.64 -4.51 8.17
CA ARG A 331 -103.56 -3.80 7.26
C ARG A 331 -104.92 -4.47 7.14
N GLN A 332 -104.97 -5.80 7.00
CA GLN A 332 -106.23 -6.54 6.96
C GLN A 332 -107.05 -6.38 8.24
N LYS A 333 -106.39 -6.36 9.41
CA LYS A 333 -107.04 -6.09 10.70
C LYS A 333 -107.62 -4.67 10.74
N GLU A 334 -106.86 -3.68 10.29
CA GLU A 334 -107.30 -2.28 10.21
C GLU A 334 -108.47 -2.09 9.24
N GLU A 335 -108.42 -2.71 8.06
CA GLU A 335 -109.51 -2.72 7.07
C GLU A 335 -110.80 -3.33 7.64
N THR A 336 -110.70 -4.50 8.30
CA THR A 336 -111.87 -5.18 8.90
C THR A 336 -112.47 -4.37 10.06
N LEU A 337 -111.67 -3.57 10.76
CA LEU A 337 -112.12 -2.65 11.81
C LEU A 337 -112.74 -1.36 11.25
N HIS A 338 -112.33 -0.93 10.05
CA HIS A 338 -112.80 0.31 9.42
C HIS A 338 -114.07 0.11 8.57
N GLU A 339 -114.31 -1.10 8.04
CA GLU A 339 -115.45 -1.43 7.18
C GLU A 339 -116.76 -1.71 7.92
N SER A 340 -116.75 -1.92 9.26
CA SER A 340 -117.97 -2.22 10.03
C SER A 340 -118.11 -1.41 11.32
N LYS A 341 -119.18 -0.60 11.40
CA LYS A 341 -119.60 0.07 12.65
C LYS A 341 -120.27 -0.88 13.66
N GLU A 342 -120.80 -2.02 13.19
CA GLU A 342 -121.29 -3.12 14.02
C GLU A 342 -120.73 -4.45 13.50
N LEU A 343 -119.81 -5.05 14.26
CA LEU A 343 -119.13 -6.30 13.88
C LEU A 343 -120.09 -7.50 13.97
N THR A 344 -120.26 -8.25 12.87
CA THR A 344 -121.00 -9.52 12.92
C THR A 344 -120.20 -10.60 13.66
N GLN A 345 -120.88 -11.66 14.14
CA GLN A 345 -120.22 -12.76 14.87
C GLN A 345 -119.11 -13.44 14.04
N LYS A 346 -119.31 -13.51 12.71
CA LYS A 346 -118.32 -14.03 11.77
C LYS A 346 -117.10 -13.12 11.61
N ASP A 347 -117.29 -11.79 11.68
CA ASP A 347 -116.18 -10.83 11.67
C ASP A 347 -115.39 -10.87 12.96
N ARG A 348 -116.05 -11.08 14.11
CA ARG A 348 -115.37 -11.28 15.41
C ARG A 348 -114.48 -12.53 15.42
N GLU A 349 -114.99 -13.66 14.94
CA GLU A 349 -114.20 -14.89 14.81
C GLU A 349 -113.01 -14.72 13.84
N LYS A 350 -113.20 -13.99 12.73
CA LYS A 350 -112.13 -13.67 11.78
C LYS A 350 -111.08 -12.74 12.39
N LEU A 351 -111.49 -11.75 13.20
CA LEU A 351 -110.59 -10.83 13.90
C LEU A 351 -109.80 -11.53 15.00
N GLU A 352 -110.42 -12.46 15.72
CA GLU A 352 -109.77 -13.26 16.76
C GLU A 352 -108.73 -14.23 16.16
N LYS A 353 -109.08 -14.84 15.01
CA LYS A 353 -108.13 -15.65 14.24
C LYS A 353 -106.97 -14.82 13.67
N LEU A 354 -107.23 -13.64 13.13
CA LEU A 354 -106.18 -12.71 12.66
C LEU A 354 -105.29 -12.24 13.82
N THR A 355 -105.87 -11.96 14.98
CA THR A 355 -105.13 -11.48 16.16
C THR A 355 -104.24 -12.59 16.73
N SER A 356 -104.73 -13.83 16.82
CA SER A 356 -103.92 -14.98 17.24
C SER A 356 -102.82 -15.34 16.24
N GLU A 357 -103.09 -15.28 14.93
CA GLU A 357 -102.07 -15.45 13.87
C GLU A 357 -100.98 -14.35 13.97
N MET A 358 -101.38 -13.09 14.17
CA MET A 358 -100.45 -11.98 14.38
C MET A 358 -99.63 -12.11 15.66
N GLU A 359 -100.23 -12.55 16.78
CA GLU A 359 -99.51 -12.81 18.03
C GLU A 359 -98.46 -13.91 17.85
N HIS A 360 -98.81 -14.98 17.15
CA HIS A 360 -97.88 -16.06 16.82
C HIS A 360 -96.71 -15.58 15.95
N LEU A 361 -96.98 -14.75 14.93
CA LEU A 361 -95.93 -14.14 14.10
C LEU A 361 -95.06 -13.15 14.91
N LYS A 362 -95.66 -12.35 15.79
CA LYS A 362 -94.95 -11.44 16.71
C LYS A 362 -94.06 -12.19 17.70
N LEU A 363 -94.44 -13.40 18.14
CA LEU A 363 -93.59 -14.27 18.96
C LEU A 363 -92.44 -14.91 18.17
N LYS A 364 -92.66 -15.24 16.90
CA LYS A 364 -91.65 -15.90 16.04
C LYS A 364 -90.57 -14.93 15.54
N LYS A 365 -90.92 -13.66 15.29
CA LYS A 365 -89.99 -12.60 14.87
C LYS A 365 -88.72 -12.48 15.72
N PRO A 366 -88.78 -12.26 17.05
CA PRO A 366 -87.59 -12.09 17.88
C PRO A 366 -86.72 -13.35 17.96
N ILE A 367 -87.29 -14.54 17.74
CA ILE A 367 -86.53 -15.80 17.70
C ILE A 367 -85.69 -15.87 16.43
N LEU A 368 -86.26 -15.50 15.28
CA LEU A 368 -85.54 -15.43 14.00
C LEU A 368 -84.49 -14.31 14.01
N GLU A 369 -84.79 -13.16 14.61
CA GLU A 369 -83.84 -12.05 14.79
C GLU A 369 -82.61 -12.49 15.59
N ARG A 370 -82.81 -13.17 16.74
CA ARG A 370 -81.71 -13.73 17.54
C ARG A 370 -80.86 -14.73 16.75
N LYS A 371 -81.49 -15.61 15.97
CA LYS A 371 -80.78 -16.60 15.14
C LYS A 371 -79.96 -15.94 14.03
N ALA A 372 -80.52 -14.92 13.37
CA ALA A 372 -79.83 -14.16 12.35
C ALA A 372 -78.63 -13.38 12.93
N ASP A 373 -78.80 -12.75 14.09
CA ASP A 373 -77.73 -12.03 14.80
C ASP A 373 -76.61 -12.97 15.26
N ASP A 374 -76.93 -14.15 15.80
CA ASP A 374 -75.92 -15.15 16.19
C ASP A 374 -75.10 -15.64 14.99
N LEU A 375 -75.73 -15.81 13.82
CA LEU A 375 -75.05 -16.16 12.58
C LEU A 375 -74.16 -15.02 12.08
N LYS A 376 -74.66 -13.79 12.14
CA LYS A 376 -73.91 -12.60 11.77
C LYS A 376 -72.65 -12.44 12.62
N ARG A 377 -72.75 -12.60 13.94
CA ARG A 377 -71.58 -12.59 14.86
C ARG A 377 -70.54 -13.65 14.50
N LYS A 378 -70.97 -14.87 14.15
CA LYS A 378 -70.05 -15.95 13.71
C LYS A 378 -69.33 -15.61 12.40
N LEU A 379 -70.01 -14.99 11.45
CA LEU A 379 -69.42 -14.55 10.18
C LEU A 379 -68.49 -13.34 10.35
N GLU A 380 -68.80 -12.42 11.26
CA GLU A 380 -67.92 -11.31 11.65
C GLU A 380 -66.65 -11.81 12.33
N PHE A 381 -66.74 -12.78 13.25
CA PHE A 381 -65.58 -13.43 13.86
C PHE A 381 -64.66 -14.05 12.80
N MET A 382 -65.22 -14.69 11.78
CA MET A 382 -64.48 -15.26 10.65
C MET A 382 -63.76 -14.21 9.82
N LYS A 383 -64.41 -13.07 9.54
CA LYS A 383 -63.77 -11.94 8.85
C LYS A 383 -62.61 -11.39 9.67
N PHE A 384 -62.83 -11.14 10.97
CA PHE A 384 -61.79 -10.69 11.90
C PHE A 384 -60.57 -11.62 11.92
N ARG A 385 -60.77 -12.94 11.93
CA ARG A 385 -59.67 -13.93 11.88
C ARG A 385 -58.88 -13.87 10.57
N ARG A 386 -59.53 -13.61 9.42
CA ARG A 386 -58.83 -13.42 8.14
C ARG A 386 -58.00 -12.13 8.13
N GLU A 387 -58.56 -11.04 8.66
CA GLU A 387 -57.83 -9.77 8.80
C GLU A 387 -56.63 -9.93 9.73
N LEU A 388 -56.79 -10.63 10.86
CA LEU A 388 -55.69 -10.93 11.77
C LEU A 388 -54.61 -11.76 11.08
N LYS A 389 -54.98 -12.78 10.29
CA LYS A 389 -54.04 -13.55 9.49
C LYS A 389 -53.28 -12.66 8.50
N SER A 390 -53.98 -11.81 7.75
CA SER A 390 -53.37 -10.87 6.79
C SER A 390 -52.36 -9.96 7.47
N LYS A 391 -52.73 -9.34 8.59
CA LYS A 391 -51.82 -8.49 9.38
C LYS A 391 -50.57 -9.24 9.85
N ARG A 392 -50.70 -10.52 10.22
CA ARG A 392 -49.54 -11.36 10.59
C ARG A 392 -48.68 -11.73 9.38
N GLU A 393 -49.28 -11.94 8.20
CA GLU A 393 -48.56 -12.16 6.94
C GLU A 393 -47.74 -10.91 6.54
N ASP A 394 -48.31 -9.71 6.71
CA ASP A 394 -47.60 -8.45 6.49
C ASP A 394 -46.42 -8.29 7.46
N GLN A 395 -46.65 -8.51 8.76
CA GLN A 395 -45.58 -8.52 9.78
C GLN A 395 -44.48 -9.55 9.47
N LEU A 396 -44.86 -10.73 8.98
CA LEU A 396 -43.88 -11.75 8.58
C LEU A 396 -43.01 -11.25 7.41
N GLN A 397 -43.59 -10.52 6.46
CA GLN A 397 -42.86 -9.97 5.34
C GLN A 397 -41.89 -8.87 5.78
N GLU A 398 -42.32 -7.94 6.64
CA GLU A 398 -41.44 -6.92 7.25
C GLU A 398 -40.25 -7.57 7.97
N VAL A 399 -40.50 -8.56 8.84
CA VAL A 399 -39.44 -9.25 9.58
C VAL A 399 -38.49 -10.02 8.64
N LYS A 400 -38.99 -10.56 7.52
CA LYS A 400 -38.12 -11.20 6.51
C LYS A 400 -37.17 -10.20 5.86
N ASP A 401 -37.68 -9.01 5.53
CA ASP A 401 -36.89 -7.97 4.87
C ASP A 401 -35.84 -7.39 5.84
N GLU A 402 -36.22 -7.10 7.09
CA GLU A 402 -35.30 -6.71 8.17
C GLU A 402 -34.22 -7.78 8.41
N LEU A 403 -34.59 -9.07 8.45
CA LEU A 403 -33.65 -10.16 8.63
C LEU A 403 -32.67 -10.28 7.46
N ARG A 404 -33.14 -10.05 6.23
CA ARG A 404 -32.31 -10.07 5.03
C ARG A 404 -31.30 -8.94 5.05
N GLU A 405 -31.70 -7.75 5.44
CA GLU A 405 -30.82 -6.60 5.59
C GLU A 405 -29.81 -6.81 6.73
N GLY A 406 -30.26 -7.19 7.92
CA GLY A 406 -29.40 -7.48 9.06
C GLY A 406 -28.36 -8.56 8.77
N LYS A 407 -28.71 -9.62 8.02
CA LYS A 407 -27.75 -10.64 7.57
C LYS A 407 -26.72 -10.10 6.57
N ARG A 408 -27.07 -9.13 5.71
CA ARG A 408 -26.11 -8.49 4.79
C ARG A 408 -25.15 -7.60 5.56
N GLU A 409 -25.66 -6.78 6.49
CA GLU A 409 -24.84 -5.93 7.36
C GLU A 409 -23.89 -6.76 8.21
N LEU A 410 -24.39 -7.85 8.82
CA LEU A 410 -23.58 -8.78 9.59
C LEU A 410 -22.41 -9.31 8.76
N ARG A 411 -22.67 -9.84 7.55
CA ARG A 411 -21.62 -10.35 6.66
C ARG A 411 -20.60 -9.29 6.25
N ARG A 412 -21.06 -8.05 5.98
CA ARG A 412 -20.15 -6.94 5.65
C ARG A 412 -19.21 -6.64 6.81
N THR A 413 -19.75 -6.56 8.02
CA THR A 413 -18.98 -6.34 9.25
C THR A 413 -18.03 -7.50 9.56
N GLU A 414 -18.43 -8.76 9.35
CA GLU A 414 -17.57 -9.93 9.48
C GLU A 414 -16.35 -9.85 8.55
N MET A 415 -16.59 -9.58 7.26
CA MET A 415 -15.51 -9.42 6.28
C MET A 415 -14.55 -8.28 6.65
N GLU A 416 -15.09 -7.19 7.19
CA GLU A 416 -14.30 -6.03 7.60
C GLU A 416 -13.43 -6.35 8.83
N CYS A 417 -13.97 -7.06 9.83
CA CYS A 417 -13.22 -7.58 10.97
C CYS A 417 -12.07 -8.50 10.53
N GLU A 418 -12.33 -9.48 9.67
CA GLU A 418 -11.30 -10.37 9.14
C GLU A 418 -10.20 -9.60 8.38
N ARG A 419 -10.59 -8.57 7.63
CA ARG A 419 -9.66 -7.72 6.89
C ARG A 419 -8.77 -6.93 7.85
N LEU A 420 -9.35 -6.30 8.86
CA LEU A 420 -8.60 -5.59 9.89
C LEU A 420 -7.61 -6.52 10.60
N GLU A 421 -8.01 -7.73 10.96
CA GLU A 421 -7.11 -8.74 11.55
C GLU A 421 -5.93 -9.09 10.65
N LYS A 422 -6.20 -9.37 9.36
CA LYS A 422 -5.14 -9.68 8.38
C LYS A 422 -4.16 -8.50 8.24
N ASN A 423 -4.65 -7.27 8.25
CA ASN A 423 -3.80 -6.07 8.13
C ASN A 423 -2.96 -5.84 9.39
N ILE A 424 -3.55 -5.97 10.58
CA ILE A 424 -2.82 -5.87 11.86
C ILE A 424 -1.70 -6.91 11.91
N LEU A 425 -1.97 -8.17 11.52
CA LEU A 425 -0.96 -9.22 11.47
C LEU A 425 0.22 -8.86 10.55
N LYS A 426 -0.07 -8.34 9.34
CA LYS A 426 0.97 -7.88 8.41
C LYS A 426 1.79 -6.71 8.97
N LEU A 427 1.14 -5.71 9.57
CA LEU A 427 1.85 -4.57 10.15
C LEU A 427 2.73 -4.98 11.33
N ARG A 428 2.24 -5.88 12.20
CA ARG A 428 3.04 -6.45 13.29
C ARG A 428 4.25 -7.22 12.76
N GLU A 429 4.09 -7.96 11.66
CA GLU A 429 5.20 -8.64 10.97
C GLU A 429 6.23 -7.62 10.44
N ILE A 430 5.79 -6.59 9.73
CA ILE A 430 6.65 -5.51 9.24
C ILE A 430 7.38 -4.80 10.40
N HIS A 431 6.65 -4.43 11.45
CA HIS A 431 7.21 -3.79 12.64
C HIS A 431 8.29 -4.67 13.29
N ARG A 432 8.02 -5.98 13.41
CA ARG A 432 8.99 -6.95 13.94
C ARG A 432 10.22 -7.06 13.03
N PHE A 433 10.04 -7.10 11.71
CA PHE A 433 11.17 -7.12 10.79
C PHE A 433 12.02 -5.87 10.88
N LYS A 434 11.39 -4.72 11.13
CA LYS A 434 12.10 -3.46 11.27
C LYS A 434 12.86 -3.32 12.59
N THR A 435 12.30 -3.83 13.68
CA THR A 435 12.85 -3.67 15.04
C THR A 435 13.77 -4.81 15.48
N SER A 436 13.69 -5.99 14.84
CA SER A 436 14.44 -7.17 15.28
C SER A 436 15.90 -7.18 14.79
N PRO A 437 16.89 -7.32 15.69
CA PRO A 437 18.31 -7.48 15.31
C PRO A 437 18.59 -8.73 14.47
N GLU A 438 17.76 -9.77 14.59
CA GLU A 438 17.93 -11.00 13.81
C GLU A 438 17.63 -10.79 12.33
N VAL A 439 16.76 -9.82 11.99
CA VAL A 439 16.52 -9.46 10.59
C VAL A 439 17.75 -8.82 9.99
N LEU A 440 18.45 -7.95 10.72
CA LEU A 440 19.72 -7.37 10.26
C LEU A 440 20.79 -8.45 10.04
N LYS A 441 20.86 -9.45 10.92
CA LYS A 441 21.71 -10.62 10.73
C LYS A 441 21.35 -11.37 9.45
N LYS A 442 20.06 -11.65 9.24
CA LYS A 442 19.60 -12.34 8.02
C LYS A 442 19.90 -11.54 6.76
N LEU A 443 19.68 -10.22 6.78
CA LEU A 443 20.01 -9.33 5.67
C LEU A 443 21.51 -9.29 5.40
N PHE A 444 22.34 -9.23 6.45
CA PHE A 444 23.80 -9.24 6.31
C PHE A 444 24.28 -10.48 5.54
N TYR A 445 23.82 -11.67 5.94
CA TYR A 445 24.18 -12.96 5.37
C TYR A 445 23.32 -13.40 4.15
N ASN A 446 22.45 -12.52 3.62
CA ASN A 446 21.50 -12.85 2.56
C ASN A 446 20.63 -14.10 2.84
N MET A 447 20.33 -14.36 4.12
CA MET A 447 19.48 -15.45 4.55
C MET A 447 18.00 -15.12 4.30
N PRO A 448 17.17 -16.14 4.00
CA PRO A 448 15.75 -15.92 3.81
C PRO A 448 15.10 -15.39 5.09
N LEU A 449 14.30 -14.33 4.95
CA LEU A 449 13.40 -13.84 6.00
C LEU A 449 12.18 -14.77 6.10
N THR A 450 12.42 -16.04 6.42
CA THR A 450 11.34 -16.99 6.71
C THR A 450 10.96 -16.90 8.19
N HIS A 451 9.66 -16.81 8.41
CA HIS A 451 9.07 -17.06 9.72
C HIS A 451 9.20 -18.56 9.99
N LYS A 452 9.92 -18.97 11.05
CA LYS A 452 9.62 -20.27 11.67
C LYS A 452 8.23 -20.09 12.30
N PRO A 453 7.21 -20.86 11.92
CA PRO A 453 6.00 -20.93 12.70
C PRO A 453 6.36 -21.64 14.00
N THR A 454 6.42 -20.90 15.10
CA THR A 454 6.33 -21.47 16.43
C THR A 454 4.89 -21.93 16.62
N GLY A 455 4.66 -23.24 16.62
CA GLY A 455 3.35 -23.84 16.91
C GLY A 455 2.68 -24.48 15.69
N GLY A 456 2.28 -25.74 15.84
CA GLY A 456 1.73 -26.60 14.79
C GLY A 456 0.40 -26.14 14.19
N GLY A 457 0.16 -26.63 12.98
CA GLY A 457 -1.08 -26.39 12.23
C GLY A 457 -0.76 -26.28 10.75
N GLY A 458 -1.04 -27.35 10.00
CA GLY A 458 -0.88 -27.40 8.56
C GLY A 458 -1.77 -26.38 7.86
N ILE A 459 -1.23 -25.18 7.62
CA ILE A 459 -1.85 -24.18 6.74
C ILE A 459 -0.91 -23.96 5.57
N ARG A 460 -1.43 -24.24 4.37
CA ARG A 460 -0.75 -24.14 3.08
C ARG A 460 0.03 -22.82 2.97
N LYS A 461 1.31 -22.95 2.61
CA LYS A 461 2.28 -21.88 2.32
C LYS A 461 1.65 -20.80 1.42
N LYS A 462 1.15 -19.70 2.00
CA LYS A 462 0.85 -18.49 1.24
C LYS A 462 2.14 -17.74 0.98
N LYS A 463 2.44 -17.53 -0.30
CA LYS A 463 3.57 -16.77 -0.84
C LYS A 463 3.50 -15.30 -0.38
N GLY A 464 4.04 -15.01 0.80
CA GLY A 464 4.50 -13.69 1.18
C GLY A 464 6.03 -13.72 1.19
N VAL A 465 6.65 -13.71 0.00
CA VAL A 465 8.11 -13.76 -0.11
C VAL A 465 8.57 -12.44 -0.69
N VAL A 466 9.21 -11.63 0.17
CA VAL A 466 10.19 -10.62 -0.26
C VAL A 466 11.06 -11.30 -1.30
N ILE A 467 10.99 -10.85 -2.56
CA ILE A 467 11.63 -11.51 -3.71
C ILE A 467 13.10 -11.72 -3.40
N ASP A 468 13.42 -12.95 -3.05
CA ASP A 468 14.78 -13.35 -2.83
C ASP A 468 15.44 -13.56 -4.18
N LYS A 469 16.30 -12.62 -4.56
CA LYS A 469 17.04 -12.66 -5.83
C LYS A 469 17.83 -13.97 -5.95
N LEU A 470 18.34 -14.52 -4.85
CA LEU A 470 19.02 -15.80 -4.84
C LEU A 470 18.04 -16.96 -5.04
N GLU A 471 16.84 -16.91 -4.47
CA GLU A 471 15.79 -17.91 -4.77
C GLU A 471 15.39 -17.87 -6.25
N LYS A 472 15.30 -16.67 -6.83
CA LYS A 472 15.02 -16.52 -8.26
C LYS A 472 16.17 -17.07 -9.11
N ALA A 473 17.41 -16.70 -8.79
CA ALA A 473 18.61 -17.18 -9.48
C ALA A 473 18.79 -18.70 -9.36
N THR A 474 18.62 -19.26 -8.16
CA THR A 474 18.70 -20.71 -7.92
C THR A 474 17.58 -21.47 -8.64
N ARG A 475 16.38 -20.90 -8.74
CA ARG A 475 15.29 -21.48 -9.52
C ARG A 475 15.59 -21.49 -11.01
N VAL A 476 16.03 -20.36 -11.58
CA VAL A 476 16.44 -20.27 -13.00
C VAL A 476 17.59 -21.23 -13.27
N THR A 477 18.56 -21.32 -12.36
CA THR A 477 19.69 -22.25 -12.49
C THR A 477 19.22 -23.69 -12.44
N ALA A 478 18.37 -24.07 -11.48
CA ALA A 478 17.86 -25.44 -11.36
C ALA A 478 17.09 -25.91 -12.61
N ILE A 479 16.35 -25.00 -13.26
CA ILE A 479 15.60 -25.29 -14.50
C ILE A 479 16.52 -25.51 -15.71
N ASN A 480 17.69 -24.85 -15.75
CA ASN A 480 18.54 -24.81 -16.94
C ASN A 480 19.86 -25.61 -16.83
N ILE A 481 20.23 -26.10 -15.63
CA ILE A 481 21.52 -26.76 -15.40
C ILE A 481 21.54 -28.25 -15.78
N ASP A 482 20.37 -28.89 -15.84
CA ASP A 482 20.21 -30.30 -16.16
C ASP A 482 21.21 -31.19 -15.40
N LYS A 483 21.90 -32.11 -16.10
CA LYS A 483 22.82 -33.10 -15.53
C LYS A 483 24.09 -32.49 -14.92
N ASP A 484 24.37 -31.21 -15.16
CA ASP A 484 25.57 -30.53 -14.67
C ASP A 484 25.42 -29.97 -13.25
N TRP A 485 24.32 -30.31 -12.56
CA TRP A 485 24.12 -29.91 -11.18
C TRP A 485 25.18 -30.48 -10.22
N ILE A 486 25.77 -31.64 -10.54
CA ILE A 486 26.84 -32.27 -9.74
C ILE A 486 28.17 -31.48 -9.86
N PRO A 487 28.71 -31.21 -11.07
CA PRO A 487 29.81 -30.28 -11.26
C PRO A 487 29.57 -28.91 -10.62
N LEU A 488 28.35 -28.38 -10.77
CA LEU A 488 27.95 -27.12 -10.14
C LEU A 488 28.09 -27.22 -8.61
N TYR A 489 27.49 -28.23 -7.97
CA TYR A 489 27.50 -28.37 -6.51
C TYR A 489 28.92 -28.54 -5.94
N ARG A 490 29.82 -29.21 -6.65
CA ARG A 490 31.23 -29.36 -6.25
C ARG A 490 32.02 -28.06 -6.37
N ALA A 491 31.72 -27.25 -7.39
CA ALA A 491 32.40 -25.99 -7.63
C ALA A 491 31.85 -24.82 -6.78
N LEU A 492 30.68 -24.98 -6.16
CA LEU A 492 30.07 -23.95 -5.33
C LEU A 492 30.92 -23.65 -4.08
N PRO A 493 31.11 -22.38 -3.73
CA PRO A 493 31.84 -22.02 -2.51
C PRO A 493 31.02 -22.38 -1.26
N PHE A 494 31.67 -23.01 -0.28
CA PHE A 494 31.09 -23.27 1.05
C PHE A 494 31.85 -22.46 2.11
N HIS A 495 31.12 -21.91 3.08
CA HIS A 495 31.68 -21.17 4.21
C HIS A 495 30.89 -21.59 5.46
N PRO A 496 31.49 -22.38 6.37
CA PRO A 496 32.88 -22.89 6.36
C PRO A 496 33.21 -23.81 5.17
N PRO A 497 34.49 -23.97 4.79
CA PRO A 497 34.90 -24.91 3.74
C PRO A 497 34.42 -26.32 4.08
N ARG A 498 33.83 -27.00 3.09
CA ARG A 498 33.30 -28.35 3.27
C ARG A 498 34.26 -29.33 2.61
N GLY A 499 34.72 -30.33 3.37
CA GLY A 499 35.63 -31.36 2.85
C GLY A 499 34.99 -32.17 1.72
N GLU A 500 35.81 -32.73 0.82
CA GLU A 500 35.34 -33.48 -0.35
C GLU A 500 34.42 -34.65 0.03
N GLU A 501 34.70 -35.33 1.13
CA GLU A 501 33.90 -36.47 1.61
C GLU A 501 32.45 -36.06 1.94
N ASN A 502 32.28 -34.91 2.59
CA ASN A 502 30.96 -34.37 2.89
C ASN A 502 30.20 -33.97 1.62
N LEU A 503 30.91 -33.46 0.61
CA LEU A 503 30.30 -33.11 -0.69
C LEU A 503 29.87 -34.37 -1.45
N ARG A 504 30.67 -35.44 -1.42
CA ARG A 504 30.30 -36.75 -2.00
C ARG A 504 29.05 -37.30 -1.33
N GLN A 505 29.03 -37.33 0.00
CA GLN A 505 27.88 -37.78 0.76
C GLN A 505 26.62 -36.96 0.44
N ASP A 506 26.72 -35.64 0.29
CA ASP A 506 25.54 -34.84 -0.10
C ASP A 506 25.01 -35.17 -1.48
N ILE A 507 25.90 -35.39 -2.44
CA ILE A 507 25.54 -35.72 -3.81
C ILE A 507 24.85 -37.08 -3.84
N GLU A 508 25.39 -38.07 -3.11
CA GLU A 508 24.78 -39.38 -2.95
C GLU A 508 23.43 -39.30 -2.23
N ASP A 509 23.34 -38.55 -1.14
CA ASP A 509 22.08 -38.32 -0.41
C ASP A 509 21.02 -37.72 -1.32
N ILE A 510 21.36 -36.68 -2.09
CA ILE A 510 20.42 -36.00 -3.00
C ILE A 510 20.02 -36.96 -4.12
N SER A 511 20.96 -37.71 -4.68
CA SER A 511 20.70 -38.66 -5.77
C SER A 511 19.84 -39.85 -5.31
N ASN A 512 20.09 -40.38 -4.11
CA ASN A 512 19.40 -41.53 -3.56
C ASN A 512 18.03 -41.17 -2.96
N THR A 513 17.93 -40.03 -2.27
CA THR A 513 16.66 -39.59 -1.65
C THR A 513 15.63 -39.17 -2.69
N PHE A 514 16.07 -38.61 -3.81
CA PHE A 514 15.21 -38.10 -4.88
C PHE A 514 15.31 -38.94 -6.17
N LEU A 515 15.69 -40.22 -6.07
CA LEU A 515 16.02 -41.09 -7.21
C LEU A 515 14.93 -41.15 -8.31
N ARG A 516 13.65 -40.99 -7.93
CA ARG A 516 12.49 -41.02 -8.85
C ARG A 516 12.10 -39.64 -9.41
N ASP A 517 12.71 -38.57 -8.93
CA ASP A 517 12.38 -37.20 -9.34
C ASP A 517 13.22 -36.73 -10.54
N THR A 518 12.79 -35.64 -11.17
CA THR A 518 13.49 -35.05 -12.31
C THR A 518 14.83 -34.44 -11.91
N VAL A 519 15.74 -34.32 -12.87
CA VAL A 519 17.07 -33.72 -12.68
C VAL A 519 16.97 -32.26 -12.19
N GLU A 520 15.90 -31.54 -12.58
CA GLU A 520 15.57 -30.21 -12.03
C GLU A 520 15.38 -30.24 -10.51
N VAL A 521 14.69 -31.27 -9.98
CA VAL A 521 14.48 -31.42 -8.54
C VAL A 521 15.81 -31.68 -7.83
N HIS A 522 16.71 -32.50 -8.41
CA HIS A 522 18.05 -32.72 -7.86
C HIS A 522 18.85 -31.42 -7.80
N ALA A 523 18.88 -30.67 -8.89
CA ALA A 523 19.55 -29.37 -8.97
C ALA A 523 18.99 -28.37 -7.95
N LYS A 524 17.66 -28.33 -7.79
CA LYS A 524 16.99 -27.48 -6.82
C LYS A 524 17.32 -27.86 -5.38
N GLN A 525 17.39 -29.15 -5.07
CA GLN A 525 17.75 -29.65 -3.73
C GLN A 525 19.24 -29.39 -3.44
N ALA A 526 20.11 -29.55 -4.42
CA ALA A 526 21.51 -29.20 -4.34
C ALA A 526 21.68 -27.71 -4.03
N LEU A 527 21.06 -26.82 -4.81
CA LEU A 527 21.13 -25.37 -4.57
C LEU A 527 20.47 -24.96 -3.25
N TYR A 528 19.42 -25.65 -2.81
CA TYR A 528 18.80 -25.42 -1.51
C TYR A 528 19.71 -25.86 -0.35
N ARG A 529 20.38 -27.01 -0.49
CA ARG A 529 21.34 -27.52 0.50
C ARG A 529 22.58 -26.63 0.54
N TRP A 530 23.12 -26.23 -0.61
CA TRP A 530 24.20 -25.24 -0.71
C TRP A 530 23.82 -23.96 0.04
N ARG A 531 22.65 -23.40 -0.26
CA ARG A 531 22.16 -22.19 0.40
C ARG A 531 21.97 -22.35 1.92
N ARG A 532 21.59 -23.53 2.41
CA ARG A 532 21.43 -23.79 3.85
C ARG A 532 22.76 -23.92 4.58
N VAL A 533 23.75 -24.53 3.93
CA VAL A 533 25.05 -24.86 4.53
C VAL A 533 26.05 -23.71 4.34
N HIS A 534 25.95 -22.98 3.24
CA HIS A 534 26.79 -21.84 2.95
C HIS A 534 26.19 -20.56 3.56
N THR A 535 26.80 -20.11 4.66
CA THR A 535 26.38 -18.92 5.43
C THR A 535 26.49 -17.59 4.67
N ARG A 536 27.09 -17.57 3.48
CA ARG A 536 27.38 -16.36 2.69
C ARG A 536 26.90 -16.45 1.23
N ALA A 537 26.02 -17.39 0.91
CA ALA A 537 25.61 -17.62 -0.48
C ALA A 537 25.10 -16.36 -1.17
N SER A 538 25.73 -15.97 -2.29
CA SER A 538 25.33 -14.84 -3.10
C SER A 538 25.00 -15.26 -4.54
N VAL A 539 24.26 -14.40 -5.26
CA VAL A 539 24.00 -14.60 -6.69
C VAL A 539 25.29 -14.53 -7.50
N ASP A 540 26.23 -13.69 -7.09
CA ASP A 540 27.53 -13.55 -7.76
C ASP A 540 28.39 -14.80 -7.61
N ASP A 541 28.36 -15.45 -6.45
CA ASP A 541 29.03 -16.74 -6.25
C ASP A 541 28.45 -17.81 -7.17
N LEU A 542 27.11 -17.87 -7.28
CA LEU A 542 26.43 -18.77 -8.19
C LEU A 542 26.82 -18.48 -9.65
N LYS A 543 26.84 -17.21 -10.07
CA LYS A 543 27.25 -16.80 -11.42
C LYS A 543 28.71 -17.11 -11.72
N LYS A 544 29.63 -16.80 -10.80
CA LYS A 544 31.06 -17.12 -10.94
C LYS A 544 31.27 -18.63 -11.07
N THR A 545 30.53 -19.42 -10.28
CA THR A 545 30.58 -20.88 -10.36
C THR A 545 30.02 -21.39 -11.69
N LEU A 546 28.91 -20.84 -12.18
CA LEU A 546 28.34 -21.17 -13.49
C LEU A 546 29.32 -20.86 -14.64
N VAL A 547 30.04 -19.75 -14.57
CA VAL A 547 31.11 -19.43 -15.54
C VAL A 547 32.27 -20.42 -15.42
N ALA A 548 32.67 -20.80 -14.19
CA ALA A 548 33.76 -21.75 -13.96
C ALA A 548 33.47 -23.15 -14.52
N ILE A 549 32.22 -23.62 -14.46
CA ILE A 549 31.79 -24.89 -15.08
C ILE A 549 31.46 -24.76 -16.58
N LYS A 550 31.82 -23.65 -17.23
CA LYS A 550 31.57 -23.35 -18.65
C LYS A 550 30.08 -23.25 -19.03
N ARG A 551 29.22 -22.89 -18.07
CA ARG A 551 27.77 -22.67 -18.25
C ARG A 551 27.40 -21.18 -18.20
N LYS A 552 28.10 -20.35 -18.98
CA LYS A 552 27.89 -18.88 -19.01
C LYS A 552 26.48 -18.52 -19.48
N GLU A 553 25.90 -19.31 -20.38
CA GLU A 553 24.55 -19.13 -20.89
C GLU A 553 23.47 -19.12 -19.79
N ILE A 554 23.69 -19.85 -18.69
CA ILE A 554 22.77 -19.87 -17.55
C ILE A 554 22.95 -18.61 -16.70
N ALA A 555 24.19 -18.14 -16.54
CA ALA A 555 24.48 -16.91 -15.82
C ALA A 555 23.85 -15.69 -16.54
N ASP A 556 23.89 -15.66 -17.87
CA ASP A 556 23.26 -14.61 -18.69
C ASP A 556 21.72 -14.66 -18.56
N LYS A 557 21.10 -15.86 -18.57
CA LYS A 557 19.65 -16.03 -18.30
C LYS A 557 19.24 -15.59 -16.89
N VAL A 558 20.10 -15.81 -15.89
CA VAL A 558 19.88 -15.32 -14.52
C VAL A 558 19.88 -13.79 -14.51
N ASP A 559 20.80 -13.15 -15.26
CA ASP A 559 20.83 -11.69 -15.39
C ASP A 559 19.59 -11.15 -16.10
N GLU A 560 19.17 -11.75 -17.22
CA GLU A 560 17.95 -11.35 -17.94
C GLU A 560 16.72 -11.43 -17.03
N GLU A 561 16.56 -12.52 -16.28
CA GLU A 561 15.46 -12.68 -15.33
C GLU A 561 15.53 -11.71 -14.16
N LEU A 562 16.72 -11.32 -13.70
CA LEU A 562 16.89 -10.32 -12.66
C LEU A 562 16.72 -8.88 -13.19
N ALA A 563 16.99 -8.65 -14.48
CA ALA A 563 16.95 -7.35 -15.15
C ALA A 563 15.57 -6.97 -15.70
N LYS A 564 14.59 -7.90 -15.78
CA LYS A 564 13.19 -7.61 -16.17
C LYS A 564 12.52 -6.60 -15.21
N LYS A 565 12.78 -5.31 -15.43
CA LYS A 565 12.03 -4.14 -14.93
C LYS A 565 11.69 -3.23 -16.13
N LYS A 566 10.43 -2.79 -16.16
CA LYS A 566 9.85 -1.91 -17.19
C LYS A 566 10.70 -0.64 -17.39
N SER A 567 11.03 -0.35 -18.65
CA SER A 567 11.60 0.91 -19.10
C SER A 567 10.69 2.08 -18.73
N VAL A 568 11.14 2.95 -17.83
CA VAL A 568 10.51 4.26 -17.58
C VAL A 568 11.29 5.27 -18.41
N LYS A 569 10.58 5.98 -19.28
CA LYS A 569 11.13 7.02 -20.15
C LYS A 569 11.67 8.18 -19.32
N SER A 570 12.89 8.62 -19.62
CA SER A 570 13.51 9.82 -19.07
C SER A 570 12.70 11.06 -19.44
N LYS A 571 12.30 11.85 -18.44
CA LYS A 571 11.75 13.19 -18.62
C LYS A 571 12.85 14.24 -18.43
N PRO A 572 12.72 15.45 -19.04
CA PRO A 572 13.73 16.49 -18.98
C PRO A 572 13.97 16.98 -17.55
N GLN A 573 15.24 17.27 -17.24
CA GLN A 573 15.73 17.73 -15.96
C GLN A 573 15.04 19.02 -15.50
N GLN A 574 14.37 18.94 -14.36
CA GLN A 574 13.93 20.08 -13.56
C GLN A 574 14.59 19.95 -12.19
N ALA A 575 14.92 21.08 -11.55
CA ALA A 575 15.62 21.12 -10.25
C ALA A 575 15.11 20.06 -9.28
N VAL A 576 15.99 19.14 -8.85
CA VAL A 576 15.65 17.98 -8.02
C VAL A 576 15.15 18.45 -6.65
N ARG A 577 13.83 18.59 -6.52
CA ARG A 577 13.20 18.81 -5.21
C ARG A 577 13.07 17.48 -4.51
N PHE A 578 13.87 17.27 -3.46
CA PHE A 578 13.67 16.14 -2.57
C PHE A 578 12.25 16.16 -1.97
N PRO A 579 11.52 15.03 -1.97
CA PRO A 579 10.22 14.95 -1.35
C PRO A 579 10.30 15.35 0.12
N LYS A 580 9.25 16.01 0.63
CA LYS A 580 9.13 16.29 2.06
C LYS A 580 9.09 14.95 2.80
N VAL A 581 9.78 14.87 3.93
CA VAL A 581 9.70 13.69 4.79
C VAL A 581 8.28 13.64 5.35
N LEU A 582 7.47 12.68 4.87
CA LEU A 582 6.08 12.49 5.31
C LEU A 582 5.99 12.06 6.79
N VAL A 583 7.11 11.56 7.30
CA VAL A 583 7.30 10.92 8.60
C VAL A 583 8.17 11.86 9.46
N GLN A 584 7.62 13.01 9.89
CA GLN A 584 8.31 13.84 10.87
C GLN A 584 8.12 13.21 12.25
N THR A 585 9.17 12.60 12.80
CA THR A 585 9.26 12.42 14.25
C THR A 585 9.14 13.81 14.88
N GLN A 586 8.17 14.02 15.76
CA GLN A 586 8.21 15.15 16.68
C GLN A 586 9.59 15.13 17.32
N GLN A 587 10.41 16.13 16.99
CA GLN A 587 11.80 16.20 17.43
C GLN A 587 11.84 16.13 18.96
N VAL A 588 12.49 15.10 19.50
CA VAL A 588 13.20 15.28 20.76
C VAL A 588 14.26 16.33 20.45
N ARG A 589 14.05 17.55 20.98
CA ARG A 589 15.03 18.64 20.95
C ARG A 589 16.36 18.13 21.52
N VAL A 590 17.27 17.69 20.66
CA VAL A 590 18.68 17.71 21.00
C VAL A 590 19.10 19.17 20.93
N ARG A 591 19.24 19.79 22.10
CA ARG A 591 19.83 21.12 22.25
C ARG A 591 21.20 21.09 21.55
N HIS A 592 21.30 21.70 20.38
CA HIS A 592 22.58 22.27 19.97
C HIS A 592 22.86 23.41 20.95
N SER A 593 23.75 23.16 21.89
CA SER A 593 24.39 24.22 22.65
C SER A 593 25.16 25.08 21.65
N LEU A 594 24.56 26.19 21.26
CA LEU A 594 25.30 27.38 20.89
C LEU A 594 26.08 27.77 22.14
N SER A 595 27.36 27.41 22.18
CA SER A 595 28.31 28.13 23.02
C SER A 595 28.59 29.44 22.32
N ASP A 596 27.86 30.46 22.73
CA ASP A 596 28.38 31.82 22.71
C ASP A 596 29.75 31.80 23.38
N ALA A 597 30.76 32.24 22.65
CA ALA A 597 31.97 32.78 23.25
C ALA A 597 32.23 34.12 22.57
N VAL A 598 31.61 35.14 23.17
CA VAL A 598 32.06 36.52 23.12
C VAL A 598 33.52 36.56 23.61
N LYS A 599 34.45 36.88 22.73
CA LYS A 599 35.35 38.05 22.82
C LYS A 599 36.13 38.22 21.53
#